data_AF-A0A510PPH8-F1
#
_entry.id   AF-A0A510PPH8-F1
#
_cell.length_a   1.000
_cell.length_b   1.000
_cell.length_c   1.000
_cell.angle_alpha   90.00
_cell.angle_beta   90.00
_cell.angle_gamma   90.00
#
_symmetry.space_group_name_H-M   'P 1'
#
loop_
_entity.id
_entity.type
_entity.pdbx_description
1 polymer ?
#
loop_
_entity_poly.entity_id
_entity_poly.type
_entity_poly.pdbx_seq_one_letter_code
_entity_poly.pdbx_strand_id
1 'polypeptide(L)' 'MNEQRAQAYINLIEQLLTCADDEERTNILQANQELIDTEFLQMMENYATGLE' A
#
# COMPACT_ATOMS: atom_id res chain seq x y z
N MET A 1 -13.33 -14.49 4.78
CA MET A 1 -12.26 -13.72 5.47
C MET A 1 -11.59 -12.86 4.41
N ASN A 2 -11.34 -11.57 4.68
CA ASN A 2 -10.78 -10.62 3.72
C ASN A 2 -9.23 -10.73 3.62
N GLU A 3 -8.71 -11.94 3.64
CA GLU A 3 -7.26 -12.20 3.57
C GLU A 3 -6.68 -11.71 2.24
N GLN A 4 -7.45 -11.83 1.15
CA GLN A 4 -7.07 -11.27 -0.16
C GLN A 4 -6.90 -9.74 -0.12
N ARG A 5 -7.75 -9.04 0.64
CA ARG A 5 -7.66 -7.57 0.77
C ARG A 5 -6.45 -7.17 1.61
N ALA A 6 -6.24 -7.83 2.75
CA ALA A 6 -5.07 -7.60 3.58
C ALA A 6 -3.76 -7.86 2.82
N GLN A 7 -3.69 -8.96 2.06
CA GLN A 7 -2.53 -9.25 1.22
C GLN A 7 -2.34 -8.20 0.12
N ALA A 8 -3.42 -7.73 -0.51
CA ALA A 8 -3.35 -6.68 -1.52
C ALA A 8 -2.84 -5.35 -0.93
N TYR A 9 -3.24 -5.00 0.29
CA TYR A 9 -2.73 -3.83 1.00
C TYR A 9 -1.23 -3.94 1.28
N ILE A 10 -0.77 -5.07 1.83
CA ILE A 10 0.66 -5.31 2.10
C ILE A 10 1.46 -5.22 0.80
N ASN A 11 1.01 -5.90 -0.25
CA ASN A 11 1.70 -5.92 -1.55
C ASN A 11 1.75 -4.53 -2.18
N LEU A 12 0.71 -3.71 -2.02
CA LEU A 12 0.69 -2.32 -2.48
C LEU A 12 1.66 -1.46 -1.66
N ILE A 13 1.67 -1.58 -0.33
CA ILE A 13 2.60 -0.86 0.55
C ILE A 13 4.05 -1.20 0.18
N GLU A 14 4.38 -2.48 0.02
CA GLU A 14 5.73 -2.91 -0.36
C GLU A 14 6.14 -2.37 -1.73
N GLN A 15 5.25 -2.41 -2.72
CA GLN A 15 5.51 -1.80 -4.03
C GLN A 15 5.78 -0.30 -3.91
N LEU A 16 4.99 0.43 -3.12
CA LEU A 16 5.20 1.88 -2.93
C LEU A 16 6.49 2.20 -2.18
N LEU A 17 6.93 1.35 -1.25
CA LEU A 17 8.17 1.50 -0.50
C LEU A 17 9.42 1.13 -1.33
N THR A 18 9.30 0.14 -2.21
CA THR A 18 10.41 -0.35 -3.05
C THR A 18 10.56 0.44 -4.36
N CYS A 19 9.47 1.03 -4.84
CA CYS A 19 9.49 1.86 -6.04
C CYS A 19 10.19 3.20 -5.76
N ALA A 20 11.35 3.38 -6.38
CA ALA A 20 12.16 4.59 -6.27
C ALA A 20 11.74 5.69 -7.26
N ASP A 21 10.92 5.35 -8.26
CA ASP A 21 10.53 6.24 -9.35
C ASP A 21 9.14 6.83 -9.11
N ASP A 22 9.03 8.15 -9.09
CA ASP A 22 7.78 8.85 -8.77
C ASP A 22 6.68 8.60 -9.82
N GLU A 23 7.05 8.41 -11.09
CA GLU A 23 6.09 8.12 -12.16
C GLU A 23 5.47 6.73 -11.97
N GLU A 24 6.30 5.72 -11.72
CA GLU A 24 5.86 4.35 -11.50
C GLU A 24 5.04 4.24 -10.21
N ARG A 25 5.46 4.93 -9.15
CA ARG A 25 4.71 5.03 -7.89
C ARG A 25 3.34 5.66 -8.09
N THR A 26 3.24 6.71 -8.91
CA THR A 26 1.95 7.33 -9.27
C THR A 26 1.05 6.35 -10.02
N ASN A 27 1.62 5.60 -10.97
CA ASN A 27 0.87 4.63 -11.77
C ASN A 27 0.34 3.47 -10.91
N ILE A 28 1.15 3.00 -9.96
CA ILE A 28 0.77 1.99 -8.95
C ILE A 28 -0.40 2.51 -8.10
N LEU A 29 -0.33 3.75 -7.61
CA LEU A 29 -1.43 4.36 -6.84
C LEU A 29 -2.72 4.47 -7.67
N GLN A 30 -2.61 4.88 -8.93
CA GLN A 30 -3.77 4.99 -9.82
C GLN A 30 -4.41 3.63 -10.12
N ALA A 31 -3.60 2.61 -10.41
CA ALA A 31 -4.08 1.25 -10.70
C ALA A 31 -4.76 0.59 -9.49
N ASN A 32 -4.38 0.99 -8.27
CA ASN A 32 -4.88 0.41 -7.03
C ASN A 32 -5.79 1.37 -6.25
N GLN A 33 -6.38 2.39 -6.89
CA GLN A 33 -7.27 3.35 -6.20
C GLN A 33 -8.39 2.69 -5.39
N GLU A 34 -8.94 1.58 -5.86
CA GLU A 34 -9.99 0.81 -5.15
C GLU A 34 -9.48 0.18 -3.84
N LEU A 35 -8.17 0.01 -3.70
CA LEU A 35 -7.54 -0.49 -2.49
C LEU A 35 -7.12 0.64 -1.54
N ILE A 36 -7.08 1.90 -2.01
CA ILE A 36 -6.69 3.05 -1.19
C ILE A 36 -7.93 3.52 -0.40
N ASP A 37 -8.27 2.74 0.62
CA ASP A 37 -9.31 3.02 1.60
C ASP A 37 -8.68 3.47 2.93
N THR A 38 -9.52 3.92 3.88
CA THR A 38 -9.08 4.26 5.24
C THR A 38 -8.29 3.14 5.92
N GLU A 39 -8.70 1.87 5.73
CA GLU A 39 -7.98 0.71 6.28
C GLU A 39 -6.56 0.57 5.72
N PHE A 40 -6.38 0.86 4.42
CA PHE A 40 -5.06 0.83 3.80
C PHE A 40 -4.14 1.91 4.37
N LEU A 41 -4.67 3.12 4.57
CA LEU A 41 -3.92 4.22 5.18
C LEU A 41 -3.49 3.88 6.62
N GLN A 42 -4.38 3.26 7.41
CA GLN A 42 -4.03 2.77 8.75
C GLN A 42 -2.95 1.69 8.71
N MET A 43 -3.02 0.77 7.73
CA MET A 43 -2.00 -0.27 7.59
C MET A 43 -0.65 0.32 7.21
N MET A 44 -0.62 1.34 6.34
CA MET A 44 0.61 2.05 5.96
C MET A 44 1.23 2.81 7.16
N GLU A 45 0.41 3.49 7.97
CA GLU A 45 0.85 4.13 9.21
C GLU A 45 1.42 3.11 10.20
N ASN A 46 0.75 1.97 10.37
CA ASN A 46 1.23 0.89 11.23
C ASN A 46 2.53 0.26 10.69
N TYR A 47 2.70 0.17 9.37
CA TYR A 47 3.95 -0.28 8.74
C TYR A 47 5.10 0.70 8.97
N ALA A 48 4.83 2.00 8.86
CA ALA A 48 5.82 3.05 9.08
C ALA A 48 6.21 3.19 10.55
N THR A 49 5.25 3.01 11.46
CA THR A 49 5.45 3.14 12.92
C THR A 49 5.98 1.84 13.54
N GLY A 50 5.63 0.68 12.99
CA GLY A 50 6.10 -0.62 13.46
C GLY A 50 7.51 -1.00 13.00
N LEU A 51 8.21 -0.12 12.27
CA LEU A 51 9.56 -0.32 11.77
C LEU A 51 10.66 0.13 12.78
N GLU A 52 10.34 0.18 14.08
CA GLU A 52 11.28 0.48 15.18
C GLU A 52 12.12 -0.73 15.63
#